data_AF-A0A7Y3HBK9-F1
#
_entry.id   AF-A0A7Y3HBK9-F1
#
_cell.length_a   1.000
_cell.length_b   1.000
_cell.length_c   1.000
_cell.angle_alpha   90.00
_cell.angle_beta   90.00
_cell.angle_gamma   90.00
#
_symmetry.space_group_name_H-M   'P 1'
#
loop_
_entity.id
_entity.type
_entity.pdbx_description
1 polymer ?
#
loop_
_entity_poly.entity_id
_entity_poly.type
_entity_poly.pdbx_seq_one_letter_code
_entity_poly.pdbx_strand_id
1 'polypeptide(L)'
;MTDAVERWVLGPQRPEQNISRAFSSSGLAEGPVAVISAGWQDAEAELDHVGELVGRPLSDLRLYQRAERLVQGDPVLKEAYRQRQDRLIELQRFYRRRMRQLSAAARELQAAEGDPALLAPERRHSIAQLRSLDTHHLNRVEAIHRDFEQQFSAAVYPAIEEQVDQIRSLLDGCSALLITGGNVVVLVNRMRLFGIGDLVSNLPLVAWSAGAMSLTKRIVLFHDYTPHGRRSPEVMGAGLGILPAHVFLPDARRRLRTRDALRTGMLARRFSPDTCVTLDNGSAASFHDQQMVVAEGVRRIDKRG
;
A
#
# COMPACT_ATOMS: atom_id res chain seq x y z
N MET A 1 -30.89 -0.49 3.89
CA MET A 1 -29.79 -0.69 2.94
C MET A 1 -28.65 0.13 3.45
N THR A 2 -27.56 -0.48 3.89
CA THR A 2 -26.32 0.26 4.18
C THR A 2 -25.76 0.71 2.83
N ASP A 3 -25.67 2.01 2.62
CA ASP A 3 -25.07 2.57 1.40
C ASP A 3 -23.64 2.03 1.23
N ALA A 4 -23.27 1.68 0.00
CA ALA A 4 -21.95 1.13 -0.30
C ALA A 4 -20.87 2.17 0.03
N VAL A 5 -19.81 1.74 0.71
CA VAL A 5 -18.73 2.65 1.13
C VAL A 5 -17.90 3.03 -0.10
N GLU A 6 -17.91 4.31 -0.44
CA GLU A 6 -17.21 4.82 -1.62
C GLU A 6 -15.72 5.01 -1.35
N ARG A 7 -14.88 4.47 -2.26
CA ARG A 7 -13.43 4.55 -2.14
C ARG A 7 -12.78 4.96 -3.44
N TRP A 8 -11.88 5.94 -3.39
CA TRP A 8 -11.13 6.41 -4.56
C TRP A 8 -9.64 6.14 -4.40
N VAL A 9 -9.02 5.66 -5.47
CA VAL A 9 -7.57 5.55 -5.58
C VAL A 9 -7.06 6.35 -6.77
N LEU A 10 -6.03 7.14 -6.55
CA LEU A 10 -5.48 8.06 -7.53
C LEU A 10 -4.00 7.77 -7.80
N GLY A 11 -3.55 8.17 -8.99
CA GLY A 11 -2.12 8.30 -9.28
C GLY A 11 -1.46 9.45 -8.48
N PRO A 12 -0.15 9.68 -8.69
CA PRO A 12 0.54 10.83 -8.12
C PRO A 12 -0.20 12.14 -8.42
N GLN A 13 -0.18 13.09 -7.48
CA GLN A 13 -0.81 14.41 -7.61
C GLN A 13 0.13 15.48 -8.21
N ARG A 14 1.20 15.05 -8.88
CA ARG A 14 2.11 15.90 -9.67
C ARG A 14 2.59 15.14 -10.91
N PRO A 15 2.75 15.82 -12.07
CA PRO A 15 2.46 17.24 -12.28
C PRO A 15 0.96 17.58 -12.32
N GLU A 16 0.10 16.68 -12.78
CA GLU A 16 -1.36 16.91 -12.80
C GLU A 16 -2.00 16.59 -11.45
N GLN A 17 -2.97 17.39 -11.02
CA GLN A 17 -3.74 17.21 -9.79
C GLN A 17 -5.17 16.83 -10.14
N ASN A 18 -5.65 15.69 -9.64
CA ASN A 18 -7.00 15.19 -9.91
C ASN A 18 -7.79 14.86 -8.63
N ILE A 19 -7.22 15.17 -7.45
CA ILE A 19 -7.88 14.99 -6.16
C ILE A 19 -9.17 15.82 -6.02
N SER A 20 -9.17 17.07 -6.47
CA SER A 20 -10.35 17.95 -6.44
C SER A 20 -11.51 17.29 -7.19
N ARG A 21 -11.24 16.80 -8.41
CA ARG A 21 -12.21 16.08 -9.23
C ARG A 21 -12.70 14.81 -8.54
N ALA A 22 -11.83 14.06 -7.87
CA ALA A 22 -12.24 12.88 -7.13
C ALA A 22 -13.26 13.25 -6.03
N PHE A 23 -12.97 14.27 -5.20
CA PHE A 23 -13.91 14.75 -4.18
C PHE A 23 -15.23 15.22 -4.79
N SER A 24 -15.21 16.04 -5.84
CA SER A 24 -16.44 16.51 -6.50
C SER A 24 -17.25 15.38 -7.16
N SER A 25 -16.61 14.29 -7.61
CA SER A 25 -17.28 13.17 -8.29
C SER A 25 -17.73 12.06 -7.34
N SER A 26 -17.23 12.08 -6.10
CA SER A 26 -17.33 10.96 -5.15
C SER A 26 -18.61 10.91 -4.32
N GLY A 27 -19.60 11.78 -4.58
CA GLY A 27 -20.84 11.84 -3.81
C GLY A 27 -20.67 11.99 -2.28
N LEU A 28 -19.45 12.26 -1.80
CA LEU A 28 -19.11 12.30 -0.39
C LEU A 28 -19.88 13.41 0.29
N ALA A 29 -20.45 13.09 1.46
CA ALA A 29 -21.09 14.10 2.29
C ALA A 29 -20.14 15.28 2.53
N GLU A 30 -20.70 16.49 2.57
CA GLU A 30 -19.98 17.71 2.92
C GLU A 30 -19.44 17.66 4.35
N GLY A 31 -18.42 18.48 4.65
CA GLY A 31 -17.82 18.57 5.98
C GLY A 31 -16.30 18.31 6.03
N PRO A 32 -15.72 18.19 7.24
CA PRO A 32 -14.29 17.99 7.42
C PRO A 32 -13.79 16.66 6.84
N VAL A 33 -12.53 16.65 6.42
CA VAL A 33 -11.83 15.46 5.90
C VAL A 33 -10.65 15.16 6.81
N ALA A 34 -10.61 13.95 7.36
CA ALA A 34 -9.45 13.48 8.12
C ALA A 34 -8.28 13.19 7.17
N VAL A 35 -7.05 13.53 7.55
CA VAL A 35 -5.87 13.36 6.69
C VAL A 35 -4.82 12.50 7.38
N ILE A 36 -4.30 11.53 6.62
CA ILE A 36 -3.11 10.75 6.99
C ILE A 36 -2.00 11.08 5.99
N SER A 37 -1.03 11.87 6.45
CA SER A 37 0.16 12.30 5.71
C SER A 37 1.47 11.75 6.29
N ALA A 38 1.41 10.76 7.19
CA ALA A 38 2.58 10.19 7.89
C ALA A 38 3.74 9.74 6.99
N GLY A 39 3.47 9.43 5.71
CA GLY A 39 4.52 9.15 4.72
C GLY A 39 5.44 10.35 4.41
N TRP A 40 5.06 11.56 4.79
CA TRP A 40 5.82 12.81 4.62
C TRP A 40 6.77 13.10 5.78
N GLN A 41 6.65 12.35 6.89
CA GLN A 41 7.54 12.44 8.05
C GLN A 41 7.57 13.87 8.61
N ASP A 42 8.71 14.56 8.56
CA ASP A 42 8.88 15.89 9.15
C ASP A 42 7.97 16.94 8.50
N ALA A 43 7.56 16.72 7.24
CA ALA A 43 6.59 17.56 6.53
C ALA A 43 5.11 17.12 6.73
N GLU A 44 4.81 16.23 7.69
CA GLU A 44 3.44 15.71 7.91
C GLU A 44 2.40 16.82 8.09
N ALA A 45 2.76 17.91 8.77
CA ALA A 45 1.87 19.03 9.07
C ALA A 45 1.74 20.06 7.92
N GLU A 46 2.47 19.90 6.81
CA GLU A 46 2.46 20.84 5.68
C GLU A 46 1.27 20.56 4.74
N LEU A 47 0.05 20.76 5.23
CA LEU A 47 -1.18 20.40 4.53
C LEU A 47 -1.84 21.54 3.75
N ASP A 48 -1.31 22.76 3.78
CA ASP A 48 -1.95 23.94 3.17
C ASP A 48 -2.31 23.69 1.69
N HIS A 49 -1.35 23.16 0.92
CA HIS A 49 -1.58 22.82 -0.48
C HIS A 49 -2.62 21.72 -0.69
N VAL A 50 -2.71 20.75 0.24
CA VAL A 50 -3.75 19.71 0.18
C VAL A 50 -5.12 20.33 0.47
N GLY A 51 -5.19 21.25 1.43
CA GLY A 51 -6.40 21.97 1.79
C GLY A 51 -6.95 22.77 0.61
N GLU A 52 -6.09 23.49 -0.09
CA GLU A 52 -6.44 24.23 -1.32
C GLU A 52 -7.03 23.30 -2.40
N LEU A 53 -6.43 22.13 -2.61
CA LEU A 53 -6.86 21.18 -3.63
C LEU A 53 -8.17 20.46 -3.27
N VAL A 54 -8.37 20.13 -2.00
CA VAL A 54 -9.59 19.45 -1.54
C VAL A 54 -10.75 20.45 -1.42
N GLY A 55 -10.45 21.71 -1.06
CA GLY A 55 -11.45 22.76 -0.89
C GLY A 55 -12.35 22.56 0.34
N ARG A 56 -11.91 21.75 1.32
CA ARG A 56 -12.68 21.39 2.52
C ARG A 56 -11.79 21.48 3.77
N PRO A 57 -12.37 21.71 4.97
CA PRO A 57 -11.62 21.71 6.21
C PRO A 57 -10.89 20.37 6.41
N LEU A 58 -9.60 20.43 6.77
CA LEU A 58 -8.79 19.25 7.01
C LEU A 58 -8.57 19.02 8.50
N SER A 59 -8.70 17.77 8.94
CA SER A 59 -8.36 17.31 10.28
C SER A 59 -7.14 16.39 10.20
N ASP A 60 -5.97 16.92 10.52
CA ASP A 60 -4.72 16.17 10.47
C ASP A 60 -4.62 15.18 11.64
N LEU A 61 -4.51 13.88 11.32
CA LEU A 61 -4.39 12.85 12.36
C LEU A 61 -2.99 12.79 12.98
N ARG A 62 -1.96 13.36 12.32
CA ARG A 62 -0.58 13.48 12.83
C ARG A 62 0.04 12.17 13.30
N LEU A 63 -0.20 11.07 12.59
CA LEU A 63 0.20 9.74 13.03
C LEU A 63 1.73 9.61 13.17
N TYR A 64 2.51 10.25 12.31
CA TYR A 64 3.97 10.25 12.44
C TYR A 64 4.38 10.97 13.72
N GLN A 65 3.95 12.22 13.93
CA GLN A 65 4.31 12.97 15.14
C GLN A 65 3.82 12.33 16.44
N ARG A 66 2.61 11.73 16.45
CA ARG A 66 2.10 10.99 17.62
C ARG A 66 3.01 9.82 17.97
N ALA A 67 3.42 9.03 16.98
CA ALA A 67 4.31 7.90 17.20
C ALA A 67 5.70 8.35 17.66
N GLU A 68 6.25 9.43 17.09
CA GLU A 68 7.55 9.96 17.53
C GLU A 68 7.51 10.42 18.99
N ARG A 69 6.44 11.12 19.41
CA ARG A 69 6.27 11.53 20.82
C ARG A 69 6.17 10.33 21.75
N LEU A 70 5.38 9.31 21.38
CA LEU A 70 5.28 8.06 22.16
C LEU A 70 6.64 7.37 22.29
N VAL A 71 7.34 7.15 21.18
CA VAL A 71 8.63 6.45 21.16
C VAL A 71 9.73 7.26 21.87
N GLN A 72 9.71 8.58 21.81
CA GLN A 72 10.68 9.41 22.53
C GLN A 72 10.41 9.43 24.05
N GLY A 73 9.14 9.43 24.46
CA GLY A 73 8.74 9.44 25.87
C GLY A 73 8.83 8.09 26.57
N ASP A 74 8.96 6.99 25.83
CA ASP A 74 8.89 5.63 26.35
C ASP A 74 10.08 4.76 25.90
N PRO A 75 11.08 4.55 26.78
CA PRO A 75 12.25 3.72 26.46
C PRO A 75 11.93 2.25 26.15
N VAL A 76 10.89 1.69 26.76
CA VAL A 76 10.49 0.28 26.55
C VAL A 76 9.89 0.13 25.16
N LEU A 77 8.95 1.00 24.81
CA LEU A 77 8.36 1.04 23.48
C LEU A 77 9.42 1.32 22.41
N LYS A 78 10.36 2.24 22.68
CA LYS A 78 11.46 2.56 21.76
C LYS A 78 12.33 1.36 21.44
N GLU A 79 12.74 0.61 22.46
CA GLU A 79 13.56 -0.58 22.28
C GLU A 79 12.79 -1.68 21.54
N ALA A 80 11.52 -1.91 21.88
CA ALA A 80 10.66 -2.85 21.17
C ALA A 80 10.49 -2.47 19.68
N TYR A 81 10.32 -1.18 19.39
CA TYR A 81 10.26 -0.65 18.03
C TYR A 81 11.54 -0.94 17.24
N ARG A 82 12.70 -0.69 17.85
CA ARG A 82 14.01 -0.94 17.26
C ARG A 82 14.21 -2.43 16.95
N GLN A 83 13.97 -3.30 17.94
CA GLN A 83 14.11 -4.74 17.77
C GLN A 83 13.20 -5.29 16.66
N ARG A 84 11.95 -4.83 16.62
CA ARG A 84 11.01 -5.19 15.56
C ARG A 84 11.52 -4.76 14.18
N GLN A 85 12.00 -3.51 14.07
CA GLN A 85 12.53 -2.97 12.82
C GLN A 85 13.75 -3.76 12.33
N ASP A 86 14.68 -4.10 13.23
CA ASP A 86 15.87 -4.89 12.90
C ASP A 86 15.48 -6.28 12.36
N ARG A 87 14.53 -6.96 13.02
CA ARG A 87 13.99 -8.26 12.56
C ARG A 87 13.35 -8.17 11.17
N LEU A 88 12.57 -7.11 10.90
CA LEU A 88 11.92 -6.89 9.61
C LEU A 88 12.95 -6.62 8.50
N ILE A 89 13.96 -5.80 8.76
CA ILE A 89 15.06 -5.51 7.82
C ILE A 89 15.81 -6.80 7.46
N GLU A 90 16.17 -7.59 8.47
CA GLU A 90 16.89 -8.84 8.28
C GLU A 90 16.06 -9.87 7.48
N LEU A 91 14.78 -10.02 7.81
CA LEU A 91 13.87 -10.88 7.08
C LEU A 91 13.73 -10.45 5.61
N GLN A 92 13.61 -9.15 5.34
CA GLN A 92 13.55 -8.61 3.97
C GLN A 92 14.83 -8.94 3.20
N ARG A 93 16.00 -8.91 3.85
CA ARG A 93 17.29 -9.27 3.23
C ARG A 93 17.30 -10.73 2.77
N PHE A 94 16.83 -11.66 3.61
CA PHE A 94 16.75 -13.08 3.23
C PHE A 94 15.75 -13.32 2.11
N TYR A 95 14.58 -12.69 2.17
CA TYR A 95 13.57 -12.75 1.11
C TYR A 95 14.13 -12.27 -0.23
N ARG A 96 14.77 -11.09 -0.26
CA ARG A 96 15.38 -10.52 -1.48
C ARG A 96 16.41 -11.46 -2.11
N ARG A 97 17.24 -12.13 -1.29
CA ARG A 97 18.25 -13.07 -1.78
C ARG A 97 17.62 -14.24 -2.53
N ARG A 98 16.58 -14.86 -1.95
CA ARG A 98 15.86 -16.00 -2.57
C ARG A 98 15.05 -15.56 -3.78
N MET A 99 14.33 -14.45 -3.66
CA MET A 99 13.46 -13.90 -4.71
C MET A 99 14.25 -13.56 -5.97
N ARG A 100 15.47 -13.03 -5.83
CA ARG A 100 16.35 -12.70 -6.97
C ARG A 100 16.60 -13.90 -7.86
N GLN A 101 16.94 -15.05 -7.27
CA GLN A 101 17.26 -16.27 -8.01
C GLN A 101 16.02 -16.89 -8.66
N LEU A 102 14.93 -17.02 -7.90
CA LEU A 102 13.66 -17.53 -8.45
C LEU A 102 13.14 -16.64 -9.59
N SER A 103 13.29 -15.32 -9.47
CA SER A 103 12.86 -14.39 -10.52
C SER A 103 13.75 -14.48 -11.77
N ALA A 104 15.03 -14.83 -11.63
CA ALA A 104 15.91 -15.08 -12.77
C ALA A 104 15.50 -16.34 -13.52
N ALA A 105 15.38 -17.46 -12.82
CA ALA A 105 14.94 -18.74 -13.37
C ALA A 105 13.55 -18.64 -14.04
N ALA A 106 12.59 -17.95 -13.39
CA ALA A 106 11.28 -17.73 -13.98
C ALA A 106 11.37 -16.93 -15.29
N ARG A 107 12.19 -15.87 -15.36
CA ARG A 107 12.37 -15.08 -16.59
C ARG A 107 12.99 -15.91 -17.71
N GLU A 108 14.00 -16.72 -17.41
CA GLU A 108 14.65 -17.62 -18.37
C GLU A 108 13.64 -18.64 -18.92
N LEU A 109 12.85 -19.30 -18.06
CA LEU A 109 11.81 -20.24 -18.49
C LEU A 109 10.70 -19.58 -19.31
N GLN A 110 10.32 -18.35 -19.00
CA GLN A 110 9.33 -17.61 -19.81
C GLN A 110 9.87 -17.27 -21.20
N ALA A 111 11.17 -17.03 -21.33
CA ALA A 111 11.81 -16.71 -22.61
C ALA A 111 12.25 -17.95 -23.41
N ALA A 112 12.33 -19.12 -22.78
CA ALA A 112 12.79 -20.35 -23.41
C ALA A 112 11.90 -20.79 -24.60
N GLU A 113 12.53 -21.32 -25.64
CA GLU A 113 11.87 -21.94 -26.79
C GLU A 113 11.96 -23.47 -26.69
N GLY A 114 11.02 -24.20 -27.31
CA GLY A 114 10.96 -25.66 -27.24
C GLY A 114 9.54 -26.20 -27.23
N ASP A 115 9.38 -27.48 -26.88
CA ASP A 115 8.08 -28.16 -26.83
C ASP A 115 7.12 -27.45 -25.83
N PRO A 116 6.00 -26.87 -26.31
CA PRO A 116 5.02 -26.22 -25.45
C PRO A 116 4.44 -27.14 -24.36
N ALA A 117 4.32 -28.44 -24.62
CA ALA A 117 3.78 -29.40 -23.66
C ALA A 117 4.71 -29.58 -22.45
N LEU A 118 6.03 -29.49 -22.66
CA LEU A 118 7.04 -29.52 -21.60
C LEU A 118 7.23 -28.16 -20.93
N LEU A 119 7.23 -27.07 -21.71
CA LEU A 119 7.50 -25.72 -21.18
C LEU A 119 6.35 -25.15 -20.35
N ALA A 120 5.08 -25.43 -20.71
CA ALA A 120 3.94 -24.83 -20.03
C ALA A 120 3.83 -25.23 -18.53
N PRO A 121 4.02 -26.50 -18.12
CA PRO A 121 4.14 -26.88 -16.72
C PRO A 121 5.28 -26.17 -15.98
N GLU A 122 6.49 -26.12 -16.55
CA GLU A 122 7.67 -25.52 -15.92
C GLU A 122 7.53 -24.00 -15.73
N ARG A 123 6.95 -23.32 -16.72
CA ARG A 123 6.57 -21.91 -16.63
C ARG A 123 5.55 -21.64 -15.54
N ARG A 124 4.59 -22.54 -15.32
CA ARG A 124 3.62 -22.42 -14.21
C ARG A 124 4.28 -22.68 -12.86
N HIS A 125 5.13 -23.72 -12.78
CA HIS A 125 5.80 -24.10 -11.55
C HIS A 125 6.75 -23.00 -11.04
N SER A 126 7.54 -22.39 -11.93
CA SER A 126 8.42 -21.27 -11.56
C SER A 126 7.68 -20.05 -10.99
N ILE A 127 6.48 -19.73 -11.50
CA ILE A 127 5.60 -18.71 -10.91
C ILE A 127 5.05 -19.16 -9.56
N ALA A 128 4.67 -20.43 -9.42
CA ALA A 128 4.19 -20.98 -8.16
C ALA A 128 5.25 -20.92 -7.05
N GLN A 129 6.53 -21.16 -7.39
CA GLN A 129 7.65 -21.01 -6.45
C GLN A 129 7.81 -19.57 -5.96
N LEU A 130 7.68 -18.58 -6.86
CA LEU A 130 7.69 -17.16 -6.47
C LEU A 130 6.53 -16.82 -5.52
N ARG A 131 5.31 -17.27 -5.84
CA ARG A 131 4.12 -17.08 -4.99
C ARG A 131 4.26 -17.74 -3.62
N SER A 132 4.84 -18.93 -3.57
CA SER A 132 5.12 -19.64 -2.31
C SER A 132 6.12 -18.88 -1.45
N LEU A 133 7.19 -18.35 -2.06
CA LEU A 133 8.15 -17.49 -1.36
C LEU A 133 7.49 -16.22 -0.82
N ASP A 134 6.67 -15.54 -1.62
CA ASP A 134 5.94 -14.34 -1.21
C ASP A 134 5.00 -14.60 -0.05
N THR A 135 4.25 -15.70 -0.11
CA THR A 135 3.32 -16.11 0.96
C THR A 135 4.07 -16.43 2.25
N HIS A 136 5.15 -17.20 2.16
CA HIS A 136 5.99 -17.51 3.30
C HIS A 136 6.58 -16.25 3.94
N HIS A 137 7.10 -15.33 3.12
CA HIS A 137 7.65 -14.07 3.60
C HIS A 137 6.58 -13.20 4.29
N LEU A 138 5.40 -13.05 3.67
CA LEU A 138 4.31 -12.28 4.24
C LEU A 138 3.85 -12.83 5.59
N ASN A 139 3.71 -14.16 5.71
CA ASN A 139 3.37 -14.81 6.98
C ASN A 139 4.42 -14.54 8.07
N ARG A 140 5.70 -14.52 7.70
CA ARG A 140 6.80 -14.21 8.63
C ARG A 140 6.82 -12.74 9.05
N VAL A 141 6.48 -11.82 8.15
CA VAL A 141 6.33 -10.38 8.46
C VAL A 141 5.16 -10.17 9.41
N GLU A 142 3.99 -10.74 9.10
CA GLU A 142 2.81 -10.62 9.98
C GLU A 142 3.03 -11.28 11.35
N ALA A 143 3.83 -12.35 11.45
CA ALA A 143 4.21 -12.91 12.74
C ALA A 143 5.01 -11.92 13.60
N ILE A 144 5.98 -11.22 13.01
CA ILE A 144 6.76 -10.18 13.71
C ILE A 144 5.86 -9.01 14.16
N HIS A 145 4.90 -8.61 13.33
CA HIS A 145 3.93 -7.59 13.71
C HIS A 145 3.04 -8.04 14.87
N ARG A 146 2.52 -9.28 14.80
CA ARG A 146 1.67 -9.85 15.84
C ARG A 146 2.40 -10.00 17.18
N ASP A 147 3.65 -10.45 17.17
CA ASP A 147 4.49 -10.55 18.38
C ASP A 147 4.60 -9.19 19.09
N PHE A 148 4.72 -8.11 18.31
CA PHE A 148 4.77 -6.75 18.83
C PHE A 148 3.40 -6.26 19.32
N GLU A 149 2.35 -6.45 18.53
CA GLU A 149 0.98 -5.99 18.82
C GLU A 149 0.38 -6.68 20.08
N GLN A 150 0.83 -7.90 20.39
CA GLN A 150 0.47 -8.60 21.64
C GLN A 150 0.93 -7.86 22.91
N GLN A 151 1.96 -7.02 22.80
CA GLN A 151 2.53 -6.27 23.92
C GLN A 151 2.29 -4.75 23.78
N PHE A 152 2.18 -4.26 22.56
CA PHE A 152 2.12 -2.84 22.23
C PHE A 152 0.99 -2.56 21.22
N SER A 153 -0.25 -2.64 21.70
CA SER A 153 -1.46 -2.23 20.97
C SER A 153 -2.39 -1.45 21.89
N ALA A 154 -3.39 -0.77 21.33
CA ALA A 154 -4.38 -0.02 22.11
C ALA A 154 -5.11 -0.89 23.15
N ALA A 155 -5.30 -2.19 22.89
CA ALA A 155 -6.00 -3.07 23.82
C ALA A 155 -5.20 -3.43 25.09
N VAL A 156 -3.87 -3.27 25.07
CA VAL A 156 -2.99 -3.73 26.15
C VAL A 156 -1.98 -2.68 26.61
N TYR A 157 -1.89 -1.55 25.90
CA TYR A 157 -0.90 -0.51 26.15
C TYR A 157 -1.56 0.87 26.27
N PRO A 158 -1.79 1.39 27.50
CA PRO A 158 -2.60 2.59 27.73
C PRO A 158 -2.13 3.84 26.98
N ALA A 159 -0.82 4.03 26.82
CA ALA A 159 -0.29 5.18 26.08
C ALA A 159 -0.67 5.15 24.59
N ILE A 160 -0.84 3.97 23.99
CA ILE A 160 -1.32 3.81 22.62
C ILE A 160 -2.84 3.97 22.59
N GLU A 161 -3.56 3.41 23.56
CA GLU A 161 -5.01 3.52 23.72
C GLU A 161 -5.46 4.98 23.71
N GLU A 162 -4.84 5.82 24.54
CA GLU A 162 -5.16 7.25 24.63
C GLU A 162 -5.01 7.96 23.27
N GLN A 163 -3.97 7.62 22.51
CA GLN A 163 -3.78 8.18 21.17
C GLN A 163 -4.84 7.69 20.19
N VAL A 164 -5.22 6.41 20.26
CA VAL A 164 -6.27 5.83 19.41
C VAL A 164 -7.64 6.46 19.70
N ASP A 165 -7.96 6.73 20.97
CA ASP A 165 -9.20 7.41 21.34
C ASP A 165 -9.25 8.84 20.81
N GLN A 166 -8.14 9.58 20.88
CA GLN A 166 -8.03 10.92 20.28
C GLN A 166 -8.18 10.85 18.75
N ILE A 167 -7.59 9.85 18.10
CA ILE A 167 -7.72 9.65 16.65
C ILE A 167 -9.17 9.34 16.28
N ARG A 168 -9.84 8.47 17.04
CA ARG A 168 -11.26 8.14 16.84
C ARG A 168 -12.13 9.39 16.96
N SER A 169 -11.91 10.19 18.01
CA SER A 169 -12.66 11.44 18.20
C SER A 169 -12.48 12.43 17.04
N LEU A 170 -11.28 12.52 16.46
CA LEU A 170 -11.05 13.34 15.27
C LEU A 170 -11.76 12.78 14.02
N LEU A 171 -11.78 11.46 13.87
CA LEU A 171 -12.45 10.77 12.77
C LEU A 171 -13.97 10.92 12.82
N ASP A 172 -14.58 10.85 14.00
CA ASP A 172 -16.04 10.95 14.19
C ASP A 172 -16.61 12.30 13.69
N GLY A 173 -15.79 13.36 13.71
CA GLY A 173 -16.15 14.68 13.18
C GLY A 173 -15.92 14.83 11.68
N CYS A 174 -15.45 13.79 10.98
CA CYS A 174 -15.07 13.85 9.58
C CYS A 174 -16.02 13.03 8.70
N SER A 175 -16.29 13.56 7.52
CA SER A 175 -17.15 12.97 6.50
C SER A 175 -16.42 11.95 5.60
N ALA A 176 -15.08 12.03 5.54
CA ALA A 176 -14.23 11.16 4.73
C ALA A 176 -12.79 11.15 5.26
N LEU A 177 -12.03 10.16 4.80
CA LEU A 177 -10.60 10.03 5.05
C LEU A 177 -9.78 10.27 3.77
N LEU A 178 -8.67 10.99 3.90
CA LEU A 178 -7.67 11.18 2.87
C LEU A 178 -6.34 10.53 3.28
N ILE A 179 -5.81 9.62 2.46
CA ILE A 179 -4.49 8.99 2.68
C ILE A 179 -3.52 9.41 1.57
N THR A 180 -2.50 10.17 1.94
CA THR A 180 -1.57 10.75 0.96
C THR A 180 -0.55 9.73 0.44
N GLY A 181 0.18 10.12 -0.60
CA GLY A 181 1.43 9.47 -0.99
C GLY A 181 2.58 9.70 0.00
N GLY A 182 3.79 9.28 -0.36
CA GLY A 182 5.00 9.44 0.47
C GLY A 182 5.73 8.12 0.69
N ASN A 183 6.44 8.01 1.81
CA ASN A 183 7.10 6.77 2.21
C ASN A 183 6.08 5.74 2.72
N VAL A 184 5.78 4.72 1.90
CA VAL A 184 4.80 3.68 2.22
C VAL A 184 5.17 2.85 3.46
N VAL A 185 6.46 2.68 3.75
CA VAL A 185 6.93 1.91 4.91
C VAL A 185 6.56 2.66 6.19
N VAL A 186 6.87 3.95 6.26
CA VAL A 186 6.52 4.81 7.40
C VAL A 186 5.01 4.90 7.54
N LEU A 187 4.30 5.20 6.45
CA LEU A 187 2.85 5.33 6.42
C LEU A 187 2.15 4.11 7.05
N VAL A 188 2.47 2.90 6.57
CA VAL A 188 1.82 1.67 7.05
C VAL A 188 2.26 1.31 8.46
N ASN A 189 3.52 1.55 8.82
CA ASN A 189 3.98 1.34 10.19
C ASN A 189 3.21 2.21 11.20
N ARG A 190 2.94 3.48 10.85
CA ARG A 190 2.18 4.41 11.70
C ARG A 190 0.69 4.04 11.74
N MET A 191 0.10 3.68 10.60
CA MET A 191 -1.30 3.22 10.57
C MET A 191 -1.52 1.92 11.36
N ARG A 192 -0.54 1.00 11.37
CA ARG A 192 -0.61 -0.23 12.17
C ARG A 192 -0.50 0.03 13.67
N LEU A 193 0.43 0.90 14.10
CA LEU A 193 0.57 1.25 15.52
C LEU A 193 -0.75 1.68 16.14
N PHE A 194 -1.52 2.50 15.41
CA PHE A 194 -2.78 3.07 15.90
C PHE A 194 -4.03 2.30 15.43
N GLY A 195 -3.88 1.10 14.86
CA GLY A 195 -5.03 0.26 14.47
C GLY A 195 -5.96 0.93 13.45
N ILE A 196 -5.43 1.78 12.56
CA ILE A 196 -6.24 2.61 11.65
C ILE A 196 -7.15 1.77 10.75
N GLY A 197 -6.70 0.59 10.33
CA GLY A 197 -7.48 -0.29 9.45
C GLY A 197 -8.88 -0.60 9.99
N ASP A 198 -8.99 -0.85 11.29
CA ASP A 198 -10.26 -1.16 11.94
C ASP A 198 -11.14 0.09 12.04
N LEU A 199 -10.54 1.23 12.38
CA LEU A 199 -11.22 2.51 12.54
C LEU A 199 -11.84 3.05 11.24
N VAL A 200 -11.26 2.72 10.09
CA VAL A 200 -11.63 3.35 8.79
C VAL A 200 -12.27 2.38 7.80
N SER A 201 -12.51 1.14 8.21
CA SER A 201 -13.05 0.07 7.36
C SER A 201 -14.38 0.46 6.69
N ASN A 202 -15.22 1.23 7.38
CA ASN A 202 -16.53 1.67 6.91
C ASN A 202 -16.56 3.16 6.51
N LEU A 203 -15.43 3.85 6.51
CA LEU A 203 -15.38 5.26 6.13
C LEU A 203 -15.15 5.40 4.63
N PRO A 204 -15.85 6.34 3.98
CA PRO A 204 -15.48 6.75 2.65
C PRO A 204 -14.06 7.32 2.63
N LEU A 205 -13.28 6.98 1.61
CA LEU A 205 -11.88 7.40 1.57
C LEU A 205 -11.38 7.71 0.17
N VAL A 206 -10.41 8.63 0.11
CA VAL A 206 -9.61 8.92 -1.08
C VAL A 206 -8.16 8.65 -0.73
N ALA A 207 -7.43 7.95 -1.59
CA ALA A 207 -6.02 7.64 -1.37
C ALA A 207 -5.21 7.80 -2.66
N TRP A 208 -3.96 8.22 -2.57
CA TRP A 208 -3.10 8.29 -3.74
C TRP A 208 -1.71 7.72 -3.50
N SER A 209 -1.07 7.24 -4.57
CA SER A 209 0.28 6.67 -4.54
C SER A 209 0.48 5.64 -3.41
N ALA A 210 1.31 5.93 -2.41
CA ALA A 210 1.57 5.06 -1.26
C ALA A 210 0.30 4.80 -0.44
N GLY A 211 -0.59 5.79 -0.30
CA GLY A 211 -1.91 5.63 0.31
C GLY A 211 -2.72 4.57 -0.42
N ALA A 212 -2.82 4.63 -1.75
CA ALA A 212 -3.50 3.60 -2.54
C ALA A 212 -2.87 2.20 -2.32
N MET A 213 -1.55 2.10 -2.38
CA MET A 213 -0.84 0.84 -2.11
C MET A 213 -1.17 0.27 -0.72
N SER A 214 -1.30 1.13 0.29
CA SER A 214 -1.60 0.74 1.65
C SER A 214 -2.99 0.11 1.83
N LEU A 215 -3.95 0.36 0.94
CA LEU A 215 -5.29 -0.23 1.02
C LEU A 215 -5.33 -1.72 0.63
N THR A 216 -4.28 -2.22 -0.02
CA THR A 216 -4.25 -3.60 -0.52
C THR A 216 -3.89 -4.60 0.57
N LYS A 217 -4.12 -5.89 0.33
CA LYS A 217 -3.67 -6.95 1.28
C LYS A 217 -2.16 -7.13 1.30
N ARG A 218 -1.44 -6.69 0.26
CA ARG A 218 0.02 -6.75 0.22
C ARG A 218 0.62 -5.61 -0.57
N ILE A 219 1.64 -5.01 0.00
CA ILE A 219 2.34 -3.88 -0.60
C ILE A 219 3.50 -4.41 -1.42
N VAL A 220 3.51 -4.05 -2.70
CA VAL A 220 4.55 -4.44 -3.65
C VAL A 220 5.43 -3.23 -3.95
N LEU A 221 6.73 -3.33 -3.66
CA LEU A 221 7.73 -2.34 -4.03
C LEU A 221 8.30 -2.72 -5.40
N PHE A 222 8.24 -1.79 -6.34
CA PHE A 222 8.69 -2.02 -7.71
C PHE A 222 9.48 -0.82 -8.23
N HIS A 223 10.56 -1.13 -8.95
CA HIS A 223 11.29 -0.14 -9.74
C HIS A 223 12.20 -0.88 -10.73
N ASP A 224 11.87 -0.81 -12.01
CA ASP A 224 12.57 -1.52 -13.07
C ASP A 224 13.84 -0.79 -13.53
N TYR A 225 13.86 0.54 -13.35
CA TYR A 225 14.95 1.44 -13.73
C TYR A 225 15.80 1.78 -12.50
N THR A 226 16.76 0.93 -12.13
CA THR A 226 17.71 1.25 -11.04
C THR A 226 19.15 1.27 -11.56
N PRO A 227 20.05 2.12 -11.01
CA PRO A 227 21.44 2.19 -11.44
C PRO A 227 22.18 0.84 -11.38
N HIS A 228 21.80 -0.03 -10.44
CA HIS A 228 22.39 -1.35 -10.23
C HIS A 228 21.68 -2.49 -11.00
N GLY A 229 20.90 -2.15 -12.04
CA GLY A 229 20.30 -3.12 -12.95
C GLY A 229 18.85 -3.49 -12.64
N ARG A 230 18.46 -4.70 -13.06
CA ARG A 230 17.06 -5.16 -13.06
C ARG A 230 16.63 -5.57 -11.64
N ARG A 231 15.78 -4.77 -10.99
CA ARG A 231 15.13 -5.15 -9.73
C ARG A 231 13.78 -5.80 -10.00
N SER A 232 13.56 -6.97 -9.40
CA SER A 232 12.25 -7.63 -9.46
C SER A 232 11.34 -7.06 -8.37
N PRO A 233 10.03 -6.94 -8.61
CA PRO A 233 9.09 -6.45 -7.60
C PRO A 233 9.18 -7.27 -6.31
N GLU A 234 9.10 -6.59 -5.18
CA GLU A 234 9.32 -7.15 -3.84
C GLU A 234 8.02 -7.01 -3.04
N VAL A 235 7.58 -8.09 -2.39
CA VAL A 235 6.57 -7.97 -1.34
C VAL A 235 7.26 -7.34 -0.12
N MET A 236 6.67 -6.30 0.43
CA MET A 236 7.15 -5.60 1.62
C MET A 236 6.51 -6.13 2.91
N GLY A 237 5.20 -6.38 2.86
CA GLY A 237 4.35 -6.70 4.01
C GLY A 237 2.88 -6.49 3.64
N ALA A 238 1.97 -6.69 4.59
CA ALA A 238 0.55 -6.43 4.35
C ALA A 238 0.18 -4.95 4.55
N GLY A 239 -0.73 -4.46 3.70
CA GLY A 239 -1.43 -3.20 3.93
C GLY A 239 -2.66 -3.40 4.82
N LEU A 240 -3.61 -2.46 4.76
CA LEU A 240 -4.85 -2.45 5.54
C LEU A 240 -5.87 -3.50 5.06
N GLY A 241 -5.72 -4.04 3.85
CA GLY A 241 -6.62 -5.09 3.33
C GLY A 241 -8.03 -4.62 2.95
N ILE A 242 -8.25 -3.30 2.84
CA ILE A 242 -9.54 -2.67 2.47
C ILE A 242 -9.93 -2.99 1.01
N LEU A 243 -8.97 -3.02 0.10
CA LEU A 243 -9.12 -3.41 -1.31
C LEU A 243 -8.24 -4.63 -1.62
N PRO A 244 -8.57 -5.81 -1.08
CA PRO A 244 -7.64 -6.94 -1.01
C PRO A 244 -7.39 -7.64 -2.35
N ALA A 245 -8.31 -7.50 -3.32
CA ALA A 245 -8.23 -8.13 -4.64
C ALA A 245 -7.32 -7.38 -5.65
N HIS A 246 -6.58 -6.38 -5.20
CA HIS A 246 -5.81 -5.48 -6.06
C HIS A 246 -4.35 -5.36 -5.62
N VAL A 247 -3.49 -5.03 -6.59
CA VAL A 247 -2.13 -4.54 -6.39
C VAL A 247 -2.01 -3.24 -7.17
N PHE A 248 -1.99 -2.12 -6.45
CA PHE A 248 -1.84 -0.81 -7.09
C PHE A 248 -0.39 -0.49 -7.39
N LEU A 249 -0.15 0.02 -8.59
CA LEU A 249 1.16 0.34 -9.14
C LEU A 249 1.20 1.83 -9.53
N PRO A 250 1.39 2.73 -8.55
CA PRO A 250 1.50 4.16 -8.83
C PRO A 250 2.72 4.49 -9.69
N ASP A 251 2.53 5.42 -10.62
CA ASP A 251 3.57 5.89 -11.55
C ASP A 251 4.24 4.74 -12.33
N ALA A 252 3.44 3.77 -12.75
CA ALA A 252 3.87 2.58 -13.45
C ALA A 252 4.66 2.91 -14.73
N ARG A 253 4.29 3.95 -15.48
CA ARG A 253 4.98 4.36 -16.72
C ARG A 253 6.45 4.72 -16.48
N ARG A 254 6.77 5.36 -15.34
CA ARG A 254 8.15 5.76 -15.00
C ARG A 254 8.90 4.65 -14.27
N ARG A 255 8.18 3.77 -13.57
CA ARG A 255 8.79 2.77 -12.67
C ARG A 255 8.81 1.36 -13.23
N LEU A 256 8.01 1.04 -14.25
CA LEU A 256 7.93 -0.27 -14.87
C LEU A 256 8.23 -0.19 -16.36
N ARG A 257 8.85 -1.24 -16.89
CA ARG A 257 8.99 -1.43 -18.34
C ARG A 257 7.67 -1.94 -18.91
N THR A 258 6.67 -1.06 -18.96
CA THR A 258 5.29 -1.39 -19.35
C THR A 258 5.13 -1.89 -20.79
N ARG A 259 6.18 -1.80 -21.63
CA ARG A 259 6.21 -2.36 -23.00
C ARG A 259 6.86 -3.75 -23.08
N ASP A 260 7.39 -4.27 -21.97
CA ASP A 260 7.99 -5.60 -21.89
C ASP A 260 6.90 -6.61 -21.47
N ALA A 261 6.20 -7.16 -22.46
CA ALA A 261 5.05 -8.03 -22.27
C ALA A 261 5.37 -9.29 -21.43
N LEU A 262 6.58 -9.83 -21.57
CA LEU A 262 7.02 -10.96 -20.75
C LEU A 262 7.08 -10.54 -19.28
N ARG A 263 7.64 -9.36 -18.99
CA ARG A 263 7.78 -8.87 -17.62
C ARG A 263 6.45 -8.49 -16.99
N THR A 264 5.58 -7.78 -17.71
CA THR A 264 4.25 -7.40 -17.22
C THR A 264 3.35 -8.63 -17.09
N GLY A 265 3.41 -9.57 -18.04
CA GLY A 265 2.71 -10.86 -17.96
C GLY A 265 3.17 -11.72 -16.78
N MET A 266 4.49 -11.75 -16.51
CA MET A 266 5.05 -12.42 -15.34
C MET A 266 4.58 -11.76 -14.04
N LEU A 267 4.49 -10.43 -14.00
CA LEU A 267 4.00 -9.67 -12.85
C LEU A 267 2.55 -10.05 -12.51
N ALA A 268 1.66 -10.00 -13.51
CA ALA A 268 0.25 -10.37 -13.35
C ALA A 268 0.09 -11.85 -12.99
N ARG A 269 0.88 -12.74 -13.61
CA ARG A 269 0.93 -14.16 -13.22
C ARG A 269 1.39 -14.31 -11.78
N ARG A 270 2.40 -13.59 -11.31
CA ARG A 270 2.87 -13.70 -9.92
C ARG A 270 1.80 -13.29 -8.91
N PHE A 271 1.13 -12.16 -9.13
CA PHE A 271 0.18 -11.63 -8.14
C PHE A 271 -1.27 -12.07 -8.28
N SER A 272 -1.62 -12.78 -9.37
CA SER A 272 -2.94 -13.40 -9.51
C SER A 272 -3.28 -14.32 -8.30
N PRO A 273 -4.54 -14.32 -7.82
CA PRO A 273 -5.75 -13.77 -8.45
C PRO A 273 -5.90 -12.24 -8.37
N ASP A 274 -5.03 -11.55 -7.63
CA ASP A 274 -5.16 -10.11 -7.46
C ASP A 274 -4.79 -9.37 -8.73
N THR A 275 -5.58 -8.33 -9.03
CA THR A 275 -5.43 -7.55 -10.25
C THR A 275 -4.36 -6.49 -10.06
N CYS A 276 -3.32 -6.53 -10.89
CA CYS A 276 -2.32 -5.46 -10.97
C CYS A 276 -2.90 -4.27 -11.73
N VAL A 277 -2.95 -3.11 -11.09
CA VAL A 277 -3.62 -1.90 -11.59
C VAL A 277 -2.63 -0.74 -11.62
N THR A 278 -2.42 -0.12 -12.78
CA THR A 278 -1.55 1.05 -12.91
C THR A 278 -2.27 2.32 -12.48
N LEU A 279 -1.61 3.15 -11.68
CA LEU A 279 -2.10 4.47 -11.26
C LEU A 279 -1.07 5.54 -11.66
N ASP A 280 -0.98 5.85 -12.95
CA ASP A 280 -0.10 6.92 -13.43
C ASP A 280 -0.67 8.30 -13.06
N ASN A 281 0.14 9.37 -13.15
CA ASN A 281 -0.36 10.74 -12.93
C ASN A 281 -1.61 11.03 -13.80
N GLY A 282 -2.60 11.70 -13.21
CA GLY A 282 -3.92 11.92 -13.81
C GLY A 282 -4.90 10.74 -13.72
N SER A 283 -4.45 9.54 -13.33
CA SER A 283 -5.33 8.36 -13.24
C SER A 283 -6.20 8.40 -11.98
N ALA A 284 -7.42 7.87 -12.08
CA ALA A 284 -8.35 7.70 -10.97
C ALA A 284 -9.16 6.41 -11.14
N ALA A 285 -9.45 5.74 -10.02
CA ALA A 285 -10.45 4.68 -9.99
C ALA A 285 -11.28 4.79 -8.72
N SER A 286 -12.58 4.56 -8.85
CA SER A 286 -13.51 4.47 -7.72
C SER A 286 -14.02 3.06 -7.54
N PHE A 287 -14.36 2.74 -6.30
CA PHE A 287 -14.82 1.43 -5.88
C PHE A 287 -16.09 1.58 -5.06
N HIS A 288 -17.08 0.76 -5.39
CA HIS A 288 -18.18 0.44 -4.50
C HIS A 288 -17.87 -0.92 -3.89
N ASP A 289 -17.68 -0.92 -2.57
CA ASP A 289 -17.14 -2.04 -1.81
C ASP A 289 -15.76 -2.50 -2.32
N GLN A 290 -15.72 -3.57 -3.13
CA GLN A 290 -14.51 -4.13 -3.72
C GLN A 290 -14.51 -4.07 -5.26
N GLN A 291 -15.62 -3.65 -5.86
CA GLN A 291 -15.76 -3.60 -7.32
C GLN A 291 -15.37 -2.22 -7.84
N MET A 292 -14.44 -2.21 -8.77
CA MET A 292 -14.04 -0.99 -9.49
C MET A 292 -15.17 -0.57 -10.43
N VAL A 293 -15.75 0.61 -10.19
CA VAL A 293 -16.89 1.13 -10.96
C VAL A 293 -16.49 2.27 -11.91
N VAL A 294 -15.48 3.07 -11.53
CA VAL A 294 -14.85 4.07 -12.42
C VAL A 294 -13.39 3.71 -12.62
N ALA A 295 -12.88 3.90 -13.84
CA ALA A 295 -11.48 3.70 -14.19
C ALA A 295 -11.04 4.69 -15.29
N GLU A 296 -10.38 5.77 -14.89
CA GLU A 296 -9.86 6.81 -15.78
C GLU A 296 -8.33 6.77 -15.81
N GLY A 297 -7.73 6.63 -16.99
CA GLY A 297 -6.26 6.54 -17.13
C GLY A 297 -5.63 5.28 -16.51
N VAL A 298 -6.45 4.41 -15.92
CA VAL A 298 -6.05 3.17 -15.26
C VAL A 298 -5.95 2.02 -16.27
N ARG A 299 -4.92 1.19 -16.13
CA ARG A 299 -4.77 -0.06 -16.90
C ARG A 299 -4.61 -1.25 -15.98
N ARG A 300 -5.27 -2.35 -16.33
CA ARG A 300 -5.05 -3.66 -15.71
C ARG A 300 -3.91 -4.35 -16.45
N ILE A 301 -2.92 -4.82 -15.71
CA ILE A 301 -1.86 -5.66 -16.29
C ILE A 301 -2.40 -7.09 -16.32
N ASP A 302 -2.50 -7.65 -17.53
CA ASP A 302 -2.98 -9.02 -17.72
C ASP A 302 -1.81 -10.01 -17.84
N LYS A 303 -2.14 -11.30 -17.99
CA LYS A 303 -1.14 -12.37 -18.09
C LYS A 303 -0.41 -12.36 -19.45
N ARG A 304 -0.90 -11.68 -20.47
CA ARG A 304 -0.28 -11.58 -21.80
C ARG A 304 0.72 -10.42 -21.85
N GLY A 305 0.52 -9.41 -21.00
CA GLY A 305 1.47 -8.33 -20.76
C GLY A 305 0.94 -6.97 -21.12
#